data_AF-A0A368FDU8-F1
#
_entry.id   AF-A0A368FDU8-F1
#
_cell.length_a   1.000
_cell.length_b   1.000
_cell.length_c   1.000
_cell.angle_alpha   90.00
_cell.angle_beta   90.00
_cell.angle_gamma   90.00
#
_symmetry.space_group_name_H-M   'P 1'
#
loop_
_entity.id
_entity.type
_entity.pdbx_description
1 polymer ?
#
loop_
_entity_poly.entity_id
_entity_poly.type
_entity_poly.pdbx_seq_one_letter_code
_entity_poly.pdbx_strand_id
1 'polypeptide(L)'
;MDWSCTRIMEANDIYKQWYRAFVLHADWAMGIPDFRVLSLDDQTTLFKQNFMTFGWIAYAFKCYQLNQQAVGIPLGNGAYIPYSDEAQKKMEPRWAASYGVVCKKLMDLIVKPMIELDMAEEEYCLLKALSLFQQDCILSENGALICSRVRDRLLEGLTTHIERRFPNLSPMQRSVRTLKSTLLLPTLSYIGQVESSVIEHLSATDLHQLSGVPMELVGSVKSSLQ
;
A
#
# COMPACT_ATOMS: atom_id res chain seq x y z
N MET A 1 -17.50 -4.95 1.02
CA MET A 1 -16.36 -5.76 0.49
C MET A 1 -16.36 -7.08 1.23
N ASP A 2 -15.97 -8.16 0.56
CA ASP A 2 -15.90 -9.52 1.13
C ASP A 2 -14.44 -9.89 1.41
N TRP A 3 -14.07 -9.98 2.67
CA TRP A 3 -12.70 -10.24 3.13
C TRP A 3 -12.49 -11.69 3.60
N SER A 4 -13.40 -12.62 3.30
CA SER A 4 -13.47 -13.95 3.92
C SER A 4 -12.37 -14.95 3.52
N CYS A 5 -11.55 -14.68 2.49
CA CYS A 5 -10.54 -15.61 1.96
C CYS A 5 -11.08 -17.01 1.65
N THR A 6 -12.25 -17.09 1.01
CA THR A 6 -12.95 -18.36 0.73
C THR A 6 -12.42 -19.09 -0.51
N ARG A 7 -11.70 -18.42 -1.42
CA ARG A 7 -11.14 -19.02 -2.63
C ARG A 7 -9.79 -18.42 -3.02
N ILE A 8 -8.91 -19.24 -3.61
CA ILE A 8 -7.65 -18.76 -4.18
C ILE A 8 -7.97 -17.85 -5.38
N MET A 9 -7.18 -16.79 -5.53
CA MET A 9 -7.37 -15.84 -6.62
C MET A 9 -7.21 -16.42 -8.02
N GLU A 10 -7.96 -15.86 -8.96
CA GLU A 10 -7.81 -16.02 -10.39
C GLU A 10 -7.36 -14.68 -11.02
N ALA A 11 -6.95 -14.70 -12.29
CA ALA A 11 -6.49 -13.51 -13.01
C ALA A 11 -7.47 -12.32 -12.92
N ASN A 12 -8.77 -12.59 -13.07
CA ASN A 12 -9.82 -11.57 -13.00
C ASN A 12 -9.92 -10.87 -11.64
N ASP A 13 -9.50 -11.54 -10.55
CA ASP A 13 -9.48 -10.92 -9.23
C ASP A 13 -8.42 -9.84 -9.13
N ILE A 14 -7.25 -10.07 -9.74
CA ILE A 14 -6.18 -9.08 -9.84
C ILE A 14 -6.63 -7.87 -10.64
N TYR A 15 -7.23 -8.07 -11.82
CA TYR A 15 -7.69 -6.95 -12.64
C TYR A 15 -8.77 -6.13 -11.92
N LYS A 16 -9.74 -6.79 -11.26
CA LYS A 16 -10.76 -6.08 -10.48
C LYS A 16 -10.16 -5.36 -9.27
N GLN A 17 -9.18 -5.97 -8.60
CA GLN A 17 -8.45 -5.37 -7.50
C GLN A 17 -7.75 -4.08 -7.96
N TRP A 18 -7.15 -4.08 -9.15
CA TRP A 18 -6.43 -2.95 -9.72
C TRP A 18 -7.32 -1.72 -9.89
N TYR A 19 -8.46 -1.88 -10.56
CA TYR A 19 -9.42 -0.77 -10.75
C TYR A 19 -10.04 -0.32 -9.42
N ARG A 20 -10.31 -1.25 -8.50
CA ARG A 20 -10.84 -0.89 -7.17
C ARG A 20 -9.83 -0.11 -6.36
N ALA A 21 -8.57 -0.53 -6.35
CA ALA A 21 -7.49 0.18 -5.67
C ALA A 21 -7.37 1.61 -6.24
N PHE A 22 -7.51 1.78 -7.55
CA PHE A 22 -7.43 3.08 -8.20
C PHE A 22 -8.53 4.03 -7.71
N VAL A 23 -9.79 3.59 -7.80
CA VAL A 23 -10.95 4.41 -7.38
C VAL A 23 -10.88 4.72 -5.88
N LEU A 24 -10.55 3.71 -5.06
CA LEU A 24 -10.41 3.89 -3.61
C LEU A 24 -9.27 4.85 -3.26
N HIS A 25 -8.16 4.82 -4.02
CA HIS A 25 -7.05 5.74 -3.81
C HIS A 25 -7.46 7.17 -4.13
N ALA A 26 -8.16 7.36 -5.25
CA ALA A 26 -8.58 8.68 -5.71
C ALA A 26 -9.56 9.31 -4.74
N ASP A 27 -10.60 8.55 -4.35
CA ASP A 27 -11.61 9.01 -3.39
C ASP A 27 -10.97 9.33 -2.03
N TRP A 28 -10.12 8.42 -1.52
CA TRP A 28 -9.43 8.64 -0.24
C TRP A 28 -8.50 9.85 -0.26
N ALA A 29 -7.68 10.01 -1.30
CA ALA A 29 -6.75 11.14 -1.40
C ALA A 29 -7.50 12.47 -1.49
N MET A 30 -8.58 12.52 -2.29
CA MET A 30 -9.44 13.70 -2.40
C MET A 30 -10.20 14.00 -1.11
N GLY A 31 -10.41 13.02 -0.24
CA GLY A 31 -10.94 13.22 1.10
C GLY A 31 -10.00 14.00 2.03
N ILE A 32 -8.71 14.11 1.73
CA ILE A 32 -7.71 14.78 2.57
C ILE A 32 -7.62 16.27 2.19
N PRO A 33 -7.95 17.22 3.10
CA PRO A 33 -7.91 18.65 2.78
C PRO A 33 -6.54 19.13 2.28
N ASP A 34 -5.46 18.68 2.90
CA ASP A 34 -4.10 19.06 2.53
C ASP A 34 -3.68 18.55 1.14
N PHE A 35 -4.28 17.46 0.66
CA PHE A 35 -4.03 16.97 -0.70
C PHE A 35 -4.76 17.86 -1.73
N ARG A 36 -6.00 18.25 -1.44
CA ARG A 36 -6.82 19.07 -2.35
C ARG A 36 -6.29 20.48 -2.62
N VAL A 37 -5.49 21.02 -1.70
CA VAL A 37 -4.88 22.35 -1.86
C VAL A 37 -3.60 22.34 -2.69
N LEU A 38 -3.05 21.16 -3.00
CA LEU A 38 -1.92 21.01 -3.90
C LEU A 38 -2.31 21.38 -5.35
N SER A 39 -1.32 21.74 -6.16
CA SER A 39 -1.54 21.89 -7.60
C SER A 39 -1.96 20.56 -8.24
N LEU A 40 -2.65 20.60 -9.38
CA LEU A 40 -3.05 19.37 -10.07
C LEU A 40 -1.84 18.50 -10.45
N ASP A 41 -0.72 19.12 -10.80
CA ASP A 41 0.53 18.43 -11.14
C ASP A 41 1.14 17.71 -9.92
N ASP A 42 1.15 18.37 -8.76
CA ASP A 42 1.63 17.77 -7.51
C ASP A 42 0.69 16.64 -7.05
N GLN A 43 -0.64 16.84 -7.13
CA GLN A 43 -1.63 15.80 -6.83
C GLN A 43 -1.41 14.58 -7.72
N THR A 44 -1.24 14.80 -9.01
CA THR A 44 -1.00 13.73 -9.99
C THR A 44 0.31 12.99 -9.71
N THR A 45 1.36 13.71 -9.35
CA THR A 45 2.68 13.15 -9.04
C THR A 45 2.60 12.25 -7.79
N LEU A 46 2.04 12.76 -6.69
CA LEU A 46 1.88 12.00 -5.45
C LEU A 46 0.98 10.77 -5.63
N PHE A 47 -0.12 10.93 -6.37
CA PHE A 47 -1.06 9.85 -6.66
C PHE A 47 -0.37 8.73 -7.44
N LYS A 48 0.32 9.06 -8.54
CA LYS A 48 1.00 8.07 -9.39
C LYS A 48 2.06 7.30 -8.61
N GLN A 49 2.85 8.00 -7.79
CA GLN A 49 3.91 7.36 -7.02
C GLN A 49 3.37 6.40 -5.95
N ASN A 50 2.21 6.72 -5.36
CA ASN A 50 1.65 5.94 -4.26
C ASN A 50 0.65 4.87 -4.68
N PHE A 51 0.16 4.89 -5.92
CA PHE A 51 -0.95 4.04 -6.33
C PHE A 51 -0.72 2.54 -6.06
N MET A 52 0.43 2.00 -6.45
CA MET A 52 0.79 0.58 -6.21
C MET A 52 0.83 0.26 -4.71
N THR A 53 1.50 1.12 -3.94
CA THR A 53 1.71 0.93 -2.51
C THR A 53 0.41 1.08 -1.70
N PHE A 54 -0.48 1.97 -2.15
CA PHE A 54 -1.75 2.28 -1.47
C PHE A 54 -2.66 1.06 -1.34
N GLY A 55 -2.79 0.26 -2.39
CA GLY A 55 -3.61 -0.95 -2.35
C GLY A 55 -3.07 -1.92 -1.32
N TRP A 56 -1.76 -2.18 -1.35
CA TRP A 56 -1.15 -3.20 -0.52
C TRP A 56 -1.17 -2.91 0.97
N ILE A 57 -0.92 -1.66 1.39
CA ILE A 57 -0.99 -1.34 2.82
C ILE A 57 -2.41 -1.59 3.36
N ALA A 58 -3.45 -1.32 2.57
CA ALA A 58 -4.83 -1.60 2.96
C ALA A 58 -5.11 -3.11 3.05
N TYR A 59 -4.68 -3.91 2.07
CA TYR A 59 -4.87 -5.36 2.10
C TYR A 59 -4.06 -6.05 3.20
N ALA A 60 -2.84 -5.61 3.46
CA ALA A 60 -2.02 -6.10 4.56
C ALA A 60 -2.66 -5.77 5.91
N PHE A 61 -3.14 -4.54 6.10
CA PHE A 61 -3.82 -4.17 7.34
C PHE A 61 -5.13 -4.97 7.55
N LYS A 62 -5.90 -5.23 6.49
CA LYS A 62 -7.08 -6.11 6.58
C LYS A 62 -6.72 -7.55 6.90
N CYS A 63 -5.63 -8.07 6.36
CA CYS A 63 -5.11 -9.39 6.73
C CYS A 63 -4.80 -9.46 8.24
N TYR A 64 -4.08 -8.46 8.76
CA TYR A 64 -3.79 -8.32 10.19
C TYR A 64 -5.06 -8.23 11.04
N GLN A 65 -5.95 -7.29 10.73
CA GLN A 65 -7.17 -7.02 11.49
C GLN A 65 -8.09 -8.25 11.60
N LEU A 66 -8.12 -9.09 10.57
CA LEU A 66 -8.97 -10.29 10.49
C LEU A 66 -8.26 -11.57 10.93
N ASN A 67 -7.04 -11.49 11.47
CA ASN A 67 -6.23 -12.64 11.86
C ASN A 67 -5.99 -13.66 10.72
N GLN A 68 -5.79 -13.18 9.50
CA GLN A 68 -5.63 -14.02 8.30
C GLN A 68 -4.17 -14.30 7.91
N GLN A 69 -3.21 -13.97 8.79
CA GLN A 69 -1.77 -14.10 8.53
C GLN A 69 -1.30 -15.54 8.20
N ALA A 70 -2.04 -16.56 8.65
CA ALA A 70 -1.74 -17.96 8.30
C ALA A 70 -2.31 -18.37 6.92
N VAL A 71 -3.26 -17.61 6.38
CA VAL A 71 -3.99 -17.92 5.14
C VAL A 71 -3.37 -17.18 3.96
N GLY A 72 -3.33 -15.85 4.01
CA GLY A 72 -2.88 -15.04 2.89
C GLY A 72 -3.47 -13.62 2.86
N ILE A 73 -3.18 -12.89 1.79
CA ILE A 73 -3.60 -11.50 1.59
C ILE A 73 -5.00 -11.48 0.92
N PRO A 74 -6.03 -10.91 1.57
CA PRO A 74 -7.37 -10.85 1.01
C PRO A 74 -7.50 -9.76 -0.07
N LEU A 75 -8.29 -10.01 -1.11
CA LEU A 75 -8.50 -9.08 -2.24
C LEU A 75 -9.87 -8.35 -2.20
N GLY A 76 -10.67 -8.55 -1.15
CA GLY A 76 -11.93 -7.82 -0.93
C GLY A 76 -13.13 -8.29 -1.75
N ASN A 77 -13.02 -9.45 -2.41
CA ASN A 77 -14.08 -10.13 -3.18
C ASN A 77 -14.18 -11.64 -2.86
N GLY A 78 -13.80 -12.03 -1.66
CA GLY A 78 -13.70 -13.43 -1.22
C GLY A 78 -12.45 -14.15 -1.72
N ALA A 79 -11.76 -13.63 -2.74
CA ALA A 79 -10.47 -14.16 -3.19
C ALA A 79 -9.32 -13.75 -2.27
N TYR A 80 -8.26 -14.56 -2.25
CA TYR A 80 -7.01 -14.25 -1.57
C TYR A 80 -5.79 -14.75 -2.34
N ILE A 81 -4.65 -14.11 -2.08
CA ILE A 81 -3.33 -14.62 -2.49
C ILE A 81 -2.80 -15.49 -1.34
N PRO A 82 -2.58 -16.80 -1.55
CA PRO A 82 -2.16 -17.70 -0.48
C PRO A 82 -0.73 -17.44 0.01
N TYR A 83 -0.54 -17.54 1.33
CA TYR A 83 0.78 -17.39 1.95
C TYR A 83 1.59 -18.68 1.97
N SER A 84 0.99 -19.86 2.23
CA SER A 84 1.74 -21.13 2.28
C SER A 84 2.18 -21.60 0.89
N ASP A 85 3.35 -22.22 0.78
CA ASP A 85 3.89 -22.73 -0.49
C ASP A 85 2.99 -23.81 -1.09
N GLU A 86 2.39 -24.66 -0.26
CA GLU A 86 1.46 -25.71 -0.67
C GLU A 86 0.20 -25.15 -1.34
N ALA A 87 -0.34 -24.05 -0.81
CA ALA A 87 -1.49 -23.38 -1.40
C ALA A 87 -1.11 -22.57 -2.66
N GLN A 88 0.09 -21.99 -2.70
CA GLN A 88 0.57 -21.29 -3.91
C GLN A 88 0.73 -22.24 -5.11
N LYS A 89 1.03 -23.53 -4.90
CA LYS A 89 1.03 -24.55 -5.96
C LYS A 89 -0.32 -24.74 -6.66
N LYS A 90 -1.42 -24.27 -6.06
CA LYS A 90 -2.77 -24.32 -6.64
C LYS A 90 -3.11 -23.10 -7.50
N MET A 91 -2.26 -22.07 -7.49
CA MET A 91 -2.39 -20.91 -8.37
C MET A 91 -1.84 -21.22 -9.76
N GLU A 92 -2.23 -20.43 -10.77
CA GLU A 92 -1.49 -20.48 -12.05
C GLU A 92 -0.01 -20.16 -11.82
N PRO A 93 0.93 -20.89 -12.44
CA PRO A 93 2.37 -20.74 -12.19
C PRO A 93 2.88 -19.30 -12.29
N ARG A 94 2.38 -18.53 -13.26
CA ARG A 94 2.74 -17.11 -13.46
C ARG A 94 2.35 -16.22 -12.27
N TRP A 95 1.18 -16.48 -11.67
CA TRP A 95 0.68 -15.70 -10.55
C TRP A 95 1.35 -16.10 -9.24
N ALA A 96 1.69 -17.38 -9.09
CA ALA A 96 2.55 -17.84 -7.99
C ALA A 96 3.94 -17.17 -8.06
N ALA A 97 4.54 -17.12 -9.25
CA ALA A 97 5.86 -16.52 -9.47
C ALA A 97 5.90 -14.98 -9.30
N SER A 98 4.74 -14.31 -9.34
CA SER A 98 4.63 -12.85 -9.22
C SER A 98 3.93 -12.44 -7.92
N TYR A 99 2.60 -12.49 -7.89
CA TYR A 99 1.80 -12.12 -6.72
C TYR A 99 2.00 -13.05 -5.52
N GLY A 100 2.38 -14.31 -5.73
CA GLY A 100 2.83 -15.18 -4.64
C GLY A 100 4.07 -14.63 -3.91
N VAL A 101 5.02 -14.04 -4.65
CA VAL A 101 6.19 -13.36 -4.08
C VAL A 101 5.80 -12.07 -3.36
N VAL A 102 4.91 -11.27 -3.96
CA VAL A 102 4.35 -10.05 -3.32
C VAL A 102 3.65 -10.41 -2.01
N CYS A 103 2.85 -11.47 -1.99
CA CYS A 103 2.17 -11.96 -0.79
C CYS A 103 3.14 -12.36 0.31
N LYS A 104 4.23 -13.08 -0.01
CA LYS A 104 5.26 -13.44 0.98
C LYS A 104 5.89 -12.19 1.59
N LYS A 105 6.29 -11.22 0.74
CA LYS A 105 6.87 -9.96 1.20
C LYS A 105 5.91 -9.16 2.07
N LEU A 106 4.64 -9.04 1.68
CA LEU A 106 3.62 -8.38 2.51
C LEU A 106 3.45 -9.07 3.85
N MET A 107 3.37 -10.40 3.87
CA MET A 107 3.19 -11.13 5.11
C MET A 107 4.38 -10.97 6.04
N ASP A 108 5.59 -11.21 5.52
CA ASP A 108 6.80 -11.27 6.32
C ASP A 108 7.30 -9.90 6.77
N LEU A 109 7.15 -8.88 5.91
CA LEU A 109 7.75 -7.57 6.13
C LEU A 109 6.74 -6.50 6.56
N ILE A 110 5.43 -6.75 6.43
CA ILE A 110 4.38 -5.79 6.83
C ILE A 110 3.44 -6.40 7.87
N VAL A 111 2.75 -7.50 7.57
CA VAL A 111 1.73 -8.08 8.45
C VAL A 111 2.33 -8.57 9.77
N LYS A 112 3.44 -9.34 9.72
CA LYS A 112 4.13 -9.79 10.95
C LYS A 112 4.62 -8.62 11.81
N PRO A 113 5.28 -7.58 11.26
CA PRO A 113 5.56 -6.37 12.03
C PRO A 113 4.34 -5.67 12.59
N MET A 114 3.21 -5.60 11.88
CA MET A 114 1.95 -5.06 12.42
C MET A 114 1.46 -5.87 13.63
N ILE A 115 1.61 -7.20 13.60
CA ILE A 115 1.29 -8.09 14.73
C ILE A 115 2.24 -7.84 15.91
N GLU A 116 3.55 -7.80 15.67
CA GLU A 116 4.55 -7.53 16.71
C GLU A 116 4.36 -6.17 17.37
N LEU A 117 3.92 -5.19 16.58
CA LEU A 117 3.58 -3.88 17.07
C LEU A 117 2.20 -3.86 17.73
N ASP A 118 1.30 -4.84 17.57
CA ASP A 118 -0.10 -4.65 17.98
C ASP A 118 -0.67 -3.33 17.40
N MET A 119 -0.52 -3.17 16.08
CA MET A 119 -0.76 -1.89 15.40
C MET A 119 -2.21 -1.41 15.53
N ALA A 120 -2.41 -0.16 15.91
CA ALA A 120 -3.74 0.47 15.91
C ALA A 120 -4.25 0.77 14.51
N GLU A 121 -5.57 0.88 14.35
CA GLU A 121 -6.16 1.47 13.14
C GLU A 121 -5.73 2.93 12.96
N GLU A 122 -5.56 3.68 14.05
CA GLU A 122 -5.04 5.05 14.03
C GLU A 122 -3.58 5.09 13.55
N GLU A 123 -2.73 4.19 14.03
CA GLU A 123 -1.34 4.07 13.59
C GLU A 123 -1.28 3.72 12.09
N TYR A 124 -2.12 2.77 11.64
CA TYR A 124 -2.27 2.45 10.21
C TYR A 124 -2.71 3.65 9.39
N CYS A 125 -3.72 4.40 9.82
CA CYS A 125 -4.22 5.58 9.12
C CYS A 125 -3.13 6.64 8.98
N LEU A 126 -2.35 6.88 10.03
CA LEU A 126 -1.24 7.82 10.03
C LEU A 126 -0.11 7.37 9.09
N LEU A 127 0.27 6.09 9.12
CA LEU A 127 1.28 5.54 8.21
C LEU A 127 0.83 5.60 6.75
N LYS A 128 -0.45 5.30 6.49
CA LYS A 128 -1.02 5.40 5.15
C LYS A 128 -0.99 6.83 4.62
N ALA A 129 -1.34 7.81 5.46
CA ALA A 129 -1.22 9.23 5.11
C ALA A 129 0.24 9.64 4.91
N LEU A 130 1.16 9.19 5.77
CA LEU A 130 2.59 9.44 5.62
C LEU A 130 3.14 8.91 4.30
N SER A 131 2.68 7.74 3.84
CA SER A 131 3.02 7.20 2.52
C SER A 131 2.62 8.18 1.40
N LEU A 132 1.39 8.69 1.41
CA LEU A 132 0.90 9.61 0.38
C LEU A 132 1.77 10.86 0.26
N PHE A 133 2.18 11.45 1.38
CA PHE A 133 2.95 12.69 1.40
C PHE A 133 4.48 12.48 1.41
N GLN A 134 4.99 11.35 0.87
CA GLN A 134 6.43 11.08 0.77
C GLN A 134 7.19 12.09 -0.10
N GLN A 135 8.49 12.25 0.16
CA GLN A 135 9.39 13.19 -0.55
C GLN A 135 10.14 12.56 -1.73
N ASP A 136 9.83 11.31 -2.08
CA ASP A 136 10.57 10.59 -3.12
C ASP A 136 10.15 11.01 -4.54
N CYS A 137 9.44 12.13 -4.69
CA CYS A 137 9.13 12.78 -5.97
C CYS A 137 9.52 14.26 -5.97
N ILE A 138 9.69 14.77 -7.19
CA ILE A 138 9.88 16.19 -7.45
C ILE A 138 8.50 16.84 -7.48
N LEU A 139 8.25 17.69 -6.48
CA LEU A 139 7.06 18.54 -6.40
C LEU A 139 7.43 20.00 -6.68
N SER A 140 6.42 20.83 -6.90
CA SER A 140 6.59 22.29 -6.82
C SER A 140 7.12 22.71 -5.44
N GLU A 141 7.77 23.87 -5.35
CA GLU A 141 8.27 24.39 -4.06
C GLU A 141 7.15 24.49 -3.02
N ASN A 142 5.98 24.99 -3.43
CA ASN A 142 4.80 25.07 -2.56
C ASN A 142 4.27 23.68 -2.17
N GLY A 143 4.21 22.74 -3.13
CA GLY A 143 3.78 21.36 -2.86
C GLY A 143 4.69 20.65 -1.88
N ALA A 144 6.01 20.81 -2.03
CA ALA A 144 7.02 20.27 -1.12
C ALA A 144 6.87 20.85 0.30
N LEU A 145 6.63 22.16 0.44
CA LEU A 145 6.38 22.81 1.72
C LEU A 145 5.12 22.28 2.41
N ILE A 146 4.02 22.12 1.66
CA ILE A 146 2.76 21.55 2.18
C ILE A 146 3.00 20.12 2.66
N CYS A 147 3.61 19.26 1.83
CA CYS A 147 3.88 17.86 2.18
C CYS A 147 4.77 17.74 3.41
N SER A 148 5.81 18.58 3.53
CA SER A 148 6.67 18.61 4.71
C SER A 148 5.87 18.91 5.98
N ARG A 149 5.05 19.98 5.97
CA ARG A 149 4.22 20.36 7.13
C ARG A 149 3.18 19.31 7.49
N VAL A 150 2.59 18.65 6.51
CA VAL A 150 1.64 17.55 6.74
C VAL A 150 2.34 16.38 7.44
N ARG A 151 3.50 15.97 6.95
CA ARG A 151 4.27 14.87 7.55
C ARG A 151 4.69 15.15 8.98
N ASP A 152 5.18 16.35 9.27
CA ASP A 152 5.60 16.71 10.62
C ASP A 152 4.42 16.56 11.59
N ARG A 153 3.24 17.07 11.21
CA ARG A 153 1.99 16.87 11.98
C ARG A 153 1.58 15.41 12.12
N LEU A 154 1.73 14.60 11.07
CA LEU A 154 1.41 13.17 11.11
C LEU A 154 2.37 12.40 12.04
N LEU A 155 3.66 12.73 12.05
CA LEU A 155 4.67 12.14 12.94
C LEU A 155 4.46 12.55 14.40
N GLU A 156 4.12 13.82 14.64
CA GLU A 156 3.71 14.31 15.96
C GLU A 156 2.44 13.58 16.45
N GLY A 157 1.46 13.42 15.56
CA GLY A 157 0.23 12.68 15.82
C GLY A 157 0.49 11.21 16.18
N LEU A 158 1.37 10.54 15.43
CA LEU A 158 1.79 9.17 15.69
C LEU A 158 2.47 9.03 17.05
N THR A 159 3.41 9.94 17.34
CA THR A 159 4.13 9.95 18.63
C THR A 159 3.16 10.18 19.79
N THR A 160 2.27 11.16 19.66
CA THR A 160 1.24 11.46 20.68
C THR A 160 0.29 10.28 20.89
N HIS A 161 -0.13 9.60 19.82
CA HIS A 161 -0.98 8.41 19.92
C HIS A 161 -0.25 7.29 20.69
N ILE A 162 1.00 7.01 20.33
CA ILE A 162 1.82 5.98 21.00
C ILE A 162 2.02 6.31 22.48
N GLU A 163 2.27 7.58 22.81
CA GLU A 163 2.42 8.02 24.21
C GLU A 163 1.17 7.77 25.05
N ARG A 164 0.00 8.00 24.46
CA ARG A 164 -1.30 7.79 25.13
C ARG A 164 -1.66 6.32 25.23
N ARG A 165 -1.43 5.53 24.19
CA ARG A 165 -1.78 4.10 24.15
C ARG A 165 -0.84 3.25 25.02
N PHE A 166 0.43 3.65 25.10
CA PHE A 166 1.46 2.91 25.83
C PHE A 166 2.09 3.75 26.96
N PRO A 167 1.30 4.17 27.97
CA PRO A 167 1.79 5.04 29.05
C PRO A 167 2.82 4.35 29.94
N ASN A 168 2.82 3.02 29.97
CA ASN A 168 3.72 2.20 30.79
C ASN A 168 5.09 1.95 30.12
N LEU A 169 5.24 2.30 28.84
CA LEU A 169 6.53 2.19 28.15
C LEU A 169 7.40 3.40 28.46
N SER A 170 8.71 3.18 28.59
CA SER A 170 9.67 4.28 28.73
C SER A 170 9.69 5.15 27.46
N PRO A 171 10.14 6.42 27.56
CA PRO A 171 10.29 7.29 26.39
C PRO A 171 11.08 6.64 25.26
N MET A 172 12.19 5.96 25.59
CA MET A 172 13.01 5.24 24.60
C MET A 172 12.24 4.10 23.91
N GLN A 173 11.47 3.29 24.67
CA GLN A 173 10.67 2.21 24.09
C GLN A 173 9.60 2.75 23.13
N ARG A 174 8.97 3.88 23.47
CA ARG A 174 8.00 4.56 22.59
C ARG A 174 8.66 5.11 21.33
N SER A 175 9.82 5.75 21.44
CA SER A 175 10.59 6.21 20.27
C SER A 175 10.99 5.05 19.35
N VAL A 176 11.47 3.94 19.92
CA VAL A 176 11.77 2.72 19.13
C VAL A 176 10.53 2.19 18.42
N ARG A 177 9.36 2.21 19.08
CA ARG A 177 8.09 1.82 18.45
C ARG A 177 7.72 2.74 17.29
N THR A 178 7.82 4.06 17.46
CA THR A 178 7.57 5.04 16.39
C THR A 178 8.48 4.76 15.19
N LEU A 179 9.78 4.56 15.45
CA LEU A 179 10.75 4.21 14.40
C LEU A 179 10.38 2.91 13.67
N LYS A 180 10.11 1.83 14.41
CA LYS A 180 9.67 0.55 13.82
C LYS A 180 8.42 0.70 12.95
N SER A 181 7.46 1.52 13.38
CA SER A 181 6.24 1.81 12.61
C SER A 181 6.57 2.52 11.30
N THR A 182 7.43 3.55 11.34
CA THR A 182 7.85 4.29 10.14
C THR A 182 8.73 3.48 9.19
N LEU A 183 9.48 2.49 9.69
CA LEU A 183 10.29 1.59 8.86
C LEU A 183 9.47 0.68 7.95
N LEU A 184 8.15 0.57 8.16
CA LEU A 184 7.25 -0.12 7.23
C LEU A 184 7.07 0.64 5.90
N LEU A 185 7.22 1.97 5.91
CA LEU A 185 7.05 2.81 4.72
C LEU A 185 8.03 2.47 3.58
N PRO A 186 9.36 2.41 3.78
CA PRO A 186 10.27 2.03 2.70
C PRO A 186 10.04 0.59 2.21
N THR A 187 9.64 -0.32 3.09
CA THR A 187 9.27 -1.69 2.71
C THR A 187 8.05 -1.71 1.80
N LEU A 188 7.03 -0.91 2.12
CA LEU A 188 5.83 -0.75 1.31
C LEU A 188 6.13 -0.14 -0.08
N SER A 189 7.01 0.86 -0.14
CA SER A 189 7.47 1.44 -1.41
C SER A 189 8.21 0.40 -2.26
N TYR A 190 9.08 -0.42 -1.64
CA TYR A 190 9.75 -1.52 -2.33
C TYR A 190 8.78 -2.58 -2.85
N ILE A 191 7.76 -2.96 -2.08
CA ILE A 191 6.74 -3.92 -2.55
C ILE A 191 5.95 -3.33 -3.73
N GLY A 192 5.61 -2.04 -3.70
CA GLY A 192 4.99 -1.36 -4.83
C GLY A 192 5.86 -1.39 -6.09
N GLN A 193 7.18 -1.22 -5.95
CA GLN A 193 8.12 -1.36 -7.09
C GLN A 193 8.16 -2.79 -7.64
N VAL A 194 8.08 -3.81 -6.78
CA VAL A 194 7.99 -5.21 -7.22
C VAL A 194 6.73 -5.44 -8.04
N GLU A 195 5.58 -4.90 -7.61
CA GLU A 195 4.33 -4.97 -8.39
C GLU A 195 4.44 -4.23 -9.73
N SER A 196 5.01 -3.01 -9.75
CA SER A 196 5.27 -2.29 -11.00
C SER A 196 6.07 -3.15 -11.98
N SER A 197 7.11 -3.83 -11.50
CA SER A 197 7.90 -4.76 -12.33
C SER A 197 7.07 -5.94 -12.82
N VAL A 198 6.17 -6.50 -12.00
CA VAL A 198 5.23 -7.55 -12.45
C VAL A 198 4.37 -7.06 -13.60
N ILE A 199 3.83 -5.84 -13.51
CA ILE A 199 2.96 -5.24 -14.53
C ILE A 199 3.70 -5.05 -15.85
N GLU A 200 4.96 -4.64 -15.82
CA GLU A 200 5.79 -4.50 -17.02
C GLU A 200 6.05 -5.83 -17.76
N HIS A 201 5.95 -6.96 -17.05
CA HIS A 201 6.18 -8.29 -17.61
C HIS A 201 4.86 -9.06 -17.90
N LEU A 202 3.71 -8.39 -17.79
CA LEU A 202 2.42 -8.99 -18.12
C LEU A 202 2.28 -9.24 -19.64
N SER A 203 1.49 -10.26 -20.00
CA SER A 203 1.21 -10.56 -21.41
C SER A 203 0.33 -9.46 -22.04
N ALA A 204 0.33 -9.37 -23.38
CA ALA A 204 -0.54 -8.42 -24.09
C ALA A 204 -2.04 -8.60 -23.73
N THR A 205 -2.47 -9.84 -23.51
CA THR A 205 -3.85 -10.15 -23.08
C THR A 205 -4.13 -9.60 -21.69
N ASP A 206 -3.20 -9.75 -20.74
CA ASP A 206 -3.35 -9.21 -19.39
C ASP A 206 -3.34 -7.68 -19.39
N LEU A 207 -2.43 -7.07 -20.16
CA LEU A 207 -2.36 -5.61 -20.32
C LEU A 207 -3.65 -5.04 -20.93
N HIS A 208 -4.28 -5.77 -21.86
CA HIS A 208 -5.58 -5.41 -22.39
C HIS A 208 -6.66 -5.42 -21.30
N GLN A 209 -6.64 -6.42 -20.40
CA GLN A 209 -7.57 -6.49 -19.26
C GLN A 209 -7.34 -5.40 -18.19
N LEU A 210 -6.14 -4.81 -18.15
CA LEU A 210 -5.79 -3.70 -17.25
C LEU A 210 -5.98 -2.31 -17.89
N SER A 211 -6.35 -2.24 -19.18
CA SER A 211 -6.41 -1.00 -19.95
C SER A 211 -7.32 0.09 -19.36
N GLY A 212 -7.09 1.33 -19.79
CA GLY A 212 -7.83 2.52 -19.34
C GLY A 212 -7.06 3.38 -18.34
N VAL A 213 -7.77 4.28 -17.66
CA VAL A 213 -7.21 5.39 -16.86
C VAL A 213 -6.07 4.98 -15.91
N PRO A 214 -6.17 3.87 -15.12
CA PRO A 214 -5.08 3.49 -14.24
C PRO A 214 -3.78 3.14 -14.99
N MET A 215 -3.89 2.43 -16.12
CA MET A 215 -2.74 2.08 -16.96
C MET A 215 -2.19 3.27 -17.73
N GLU A 216 -3.04 4.21 -18.16
CA GLU A 216 -2.59 5.47 -18.77
C GLU A 216 -1.76 6.30 -17.78
N LEU A 217 -2.21 6.39 -16.53
CA LEU A 217 -1.52 7.14 -15.48
C LEU A 217 -0.17 6.53 -15.10
N VAL A 218 -0.07 5.20 -15.06
CA VAL A 218 1.17 4.47 -14.73
C VAL A 218 2.11 4.36 -15.94
N GLY A 219 1.59 4.20 -17.16
CA GLY A 219 2.37 3.98 -18.39
C GLY A 219 3.00 5.24 -18.99
N SER A 220 2.49 6.43 -18.66
CA SER A 220 2.93 7.72 -19.24
C SER A 220 4.37 8.14 -18.86
N VAL A 221 5.06 7.42 -17.98
CA VAL A 221 6.46 7.74 -17.62
C VAL A 221 7.43 7.50 -18.78
N LYS A 222 7.05 6.72 -19.81
CA LYS A 222 7.92 6.42 -20.96
C LYS A 222 7.88 7.47 -22.09
N SER A 223 6.94 8.41 -22.11
CA SER A 223 6.79 9.36 -23.24
C SER A 223 7.48 10.71 -23.06
N SER A 224 8.07 10.99 -21.91
CA SER A 224 8.72 12.29 -21.61
C SER A 224 10.25 12.26 -21.69
N LEU A 225 10.83 11.20 -22.25
CA LEU A 225 12.29 11.05 -22.48
C LEU A 225 12.63 10.67 -23.94
N GLN A 226 11.80 11.05 -24.90
CA GLN A 226 12.18 11.06 -26.33
C GLN A 226 12.24 12.48 -26.87
#